data_AF-B4CUR9-F1
#
_entry.id   AF-B4CUR9-F1
#
_cell.length_a   1.000
_cell.length_b   1.000
_cell.length_c   1.000
_cell.angle_alpha   90.00
_cell.angle_beta   90.00
_cell.angle_gamma   90.00
#
_symmetry.space_group_name_H-M   'P 1'
#
loop_
_entity.id
_entity.type
_entity.pdbx_description
1 polymer ?
#
loop_
_entity_poly.entity_id
_entity_poly.type
_entity_poly.pdbx_seq_one_letter_code
_entity_poly.pdbx_strand_id
1 'polypeptide(L)'
;MDSGKKVNLAKRLVSFVASESETLILVDDWAVWPSSQHLPLFTRFRESLGERRPLTEAPAHIITGTDRDDAISIVATSLLFIWDCYGISATGRDAFYISHDEFCYFASRDASIAERVASQFAAK
;
A
#
# COMPACT_ATOMS: atom_id res chain seq x y z
N MET A 1 3.82 19.08 3.71
CA MET A 1 3.27 17.92 2.99
C MET A 1 4.04 17.76 1.70
N ASP A 2 4.81 16.68 1.56
CA ASP A 2 5.67 16.44 0.38
C ASP A 2 5.16 15.21 -0.37
N SER A 3 4.41 15.45 -1.45
CA SER A 3 3.83 14.39 -2.28
C SER A 3 4.89 13.54 -2.96
N GLY A 4 6.06 14.12 -3.28
CA GLY A 4 7.18 13.39 -3.86
C GLY A 4 7.72 12.33 -2.91
N LYS A 5 7.87 12.67 -1.62
CA LYS A 5 8.25 11.71 -0.57
C LYS A 5 7.22 10.60 -0.39
N LYS A 6 5.92 10.91 -0.41
CA LYS A 6 4.84 9.91 -0.31
C LYS A 6 4.86 8.93 -1.48
N VAL A 7 4.98 9.43 -2.71
CA VAL A 7 5.08 8.58 -3.91
C VAL A 7 6.34 7.72 -3.88
N ASN A 8 7.49 8.27 -3.45
CA ASN A 8 8.71 7.48 -3.31
C ASN A 8 8.56 6.37 -2.26
N LEU A 9 7.95 6.67 -1.11
CA LEU A 9 7.67 5.68 -0.08
C LEU A 9 6.75 4.56 -0.61
N ALA A 10 5.66 4.90 -1.31
CA ALA A 10 4.78 3.92 -1.94
C ALA A 10 5.54 2.97 -2.87
N LYS A 11 6.39 3.51 -3.75
CA LYS A 11 7.24 2.72 -4.66
C LYS A 11 8.15 1.75 -3.91
N ARG A 12 8.76 2.20 -2.80
CA ARG A 12 9.63 1.35 -1.96
C ARG A 12 8.84 0.24 -1.29
N LEU A 13 7.72 0.57 -0.64
CA LEU A 13 6.89 -0.40 0.07
C LEU A 13 6.38 -1.51 -0.86
N VAL A 14 5.84 -1.13 -2.04
CA VAL A 14 5.41 -2.12 -3.04
C VAL A 14 6.58 -2.99 -3.51
N SER A 15 7.77 -2.41 -3.70
CA SER A 15 8.94 -3.20 -4.13
C SER A 15 9.39 -4.27 -3.14
N PHE A 16 9.06 -4.14 -1.85
CA PHE A 16 9.44 -5.13 -0.83
C PHE A 16 8.55 -6.36 -0.82
N VAL A 17 7.32 -6.26 -1.35
CA VAL A 17 6.36 -7.37 -1.41
C VAL A 17 6.17 -7.93 -2.82
N ALA A 18 6.53 -7.15 -3.85
CA ALA A 18 6.38 -7.50 -5.27
C ALA A 18 7.47 -8.44 -5.82
N SER A 19 8.21 -9.16 -4.97
CA SER A 19 9.14 -10.21 -5.44
C SER A 19 8.41 -11.51 -5.81
N GLU A 20 7.15 -11.65 -5.38
CA GLU A 20 6.30 -12.81 -5.64
C GLU A 20 5.36 -12.55 -6.84
N SER A 21 4.74 -13.61 -7.36
CA SER A 21 3.85 -13.52 -8.53
C SER A 21 2.60 -12.67 -8.28
N GLU A 22 2.14 -12.62 -7.03
CA GLU A 22 0.96 -11.87 -6.60
C GLU A 22 1.23 -11.14 -5.27
N THR A 23 0.54 -10.03 -5.08
CA THR A 23 0.52 -9.24 -3.84
C THR A 23 -0.92 -8.81 -3.56
N LEU A 24 -1.37 -9.02 -2.32
CA LEU A 24 -2.60 -8.43 -1.81
C LEU A 24 -2.33 -7.00 -1.36
N ILE A 25 -3.07 -6.04 -1.89
CA ILE A 25 -3.16 -4.68 -1.35
C ILE A 25 -4.52 -4.50 -0.70
N LEU A 26 -4.56 -4.37 0.62
CA LEU A 26 -5.77 -4.17 1.42
C LEU A 26 -5.81 -2.73 1.92
N VAL A 27 -6.87 -2.00 1.60
CA VAL A 27 -7.16 -0.69 2.17
C VAL A 27 -8.09 -0.88 3.35
N ASP A 28 -7.76 -0.26 4.49
CA ASP A 28 -8.54 -0.36 5.72
C ASP A 28 -8.67 1.03 6.38
N ASP A 29 -9.55 1.15 7.39
CA ASP A 29 -9.73 2.35 8.22
C ASP A 29 -9.76 3.69 7.44
N TRP A 30 -10.29 3.67 6.21
CA TRP A 30 -10.31 4.84 5.32
C TRP A 30 -11.26 5.95 5.78
N ALA A 31 -12.11 5.66 6.77
CA ALA A 31 -13.12 6.57 7.29
C ALA A 31 -12.69 7.32 8.56
N VAL A 32 -11.48 7.08 9.10
CA VAL A 32 -11.01 7.74 10.33
C VAL A 32 -10.94 9.26 10.18
N TRP A 33 -10.45 9.75 9.04
CA TRP A 33 -10.31 11.18 8.76
C TRP A 33 -11.09 11.59 7.50
N PRO A 34 -12.43 11.78 7.57
CA PRO A 34 -13.24 12.14 6.41
C PRO A 34 -12.79 13.45 5.72
N SER A 35 -12.18 14.37 6.47
CA SER A 35 -11.63 15.63 5.94
C SER A 35 -10.38 15.47 5.08
N SER A 36 -9.67 14.35 5.23
CA SER A 36 -8.38 14.09 4.55
C SER A 36 -8.54 13.28 3.27
N GLN A 37 -9.74 12.79 2.98
CA GLN A 37 -10.00 11.91 1.84
C GLN A 37 -10.75 12.58 0.68
N HIS A 38 -10.61 12.00 -0.50
CA HIS A 38 -11.47 12.27 -1.65
C HIS A 38 -11.89 10.95 -2.31
N LEU A 39 -12.85 10.24 -1.68
CA LEU A 39 -13.32 8.92 -2.12
C LEU A 39 -13.64 8.83 -3.62
N PRO A 40 -14.27 9.83 -4.29
CA PRO A 40 -14.51 9.76 -5.72
C PRO A 40 -13.25 9.49 -6.56
N LEU A 41 -12.08 10.03 -6.18
CA LEU A 41 -10.81 9.73 -6.87
C LEU A 41 -10.50 8.24 -6.82
N PHE A 42 -10.58 7.65 -5.63
CA PHE A 42 -10.25 6.26 -5.43
C PHE A 42 -11.30 5.32 -6.04
N THR A 43 -12.59 5.67 -5.96
CA THR A 43 -13.67 4.93 -6.60
C THR A 43 -13.48 4.88 -8.12
N ARG A 44 -13.25 6.02 -8.78
CA ARG A 44 -13.05 6.06 -10.23
C ARG A 44 -11.77 5.35 -10.67
N PHE A 45 -10.72 5.44 -9.87
CA PHE A 45 -9.52 4.65 -10.08
C PHE A 45 -9.82 3.14 -10.04
N ARG A 46 -10.49 2.64 -9.01
CA ARG A 46 -10.88 1.21 -8.91
C ARG A 46 -11.80 0.77 -10.05
N GLU A 47 -12.74 1.63 -10.45
CA GLU A 47 -13.61 1.36 -11.62
C GLU A 47 -12.81 1.20 -12.91
N SER A 48 -11.72 1.95 -13.08
CA SER A 48 -10.81 1.84 -14.23
C SER A 48 -10.05 0.51 -14.27
N LEU A 49 -9.88 -0.13 -13.10
CA LEU A 49 -9.32 -1.48 -12.94
C LEU A 49 -10.40 -2.58 -13.03
N GLY A 50 -11.66 -2.22 -13.29
CA GLY A 50 -12.78 -3.15 -13.38
C GLY A 50 -13.45 -3.49 -12.04
N GLU A 51 -12.98 -2.93 -10.93
CA GLU A 51 -13.60 -3.13 -9.61
C GLU A 51 -14.64 -2.03 -9.33
N ARG A 52 -15.91 -2.42 -9.28
CA ARG A 52 -17.05 -1.50 -9.12
C ARG A 52 -17.72 -1.60 -7.75
N ARG A 53 -17.36 -2.60 -6.95
CA ARG A 53 -17.92 -2.78 -5.61
C ARG A 53 -17.39 -1.70 -4.68
N PRO A 54 -18.20 -1.20 -3.74
CA PRO A 54 -17.73 -0.26 -2.74
C PRO A 54 -16.59 -0.86 -1.89
N LEU A 55 -15.76 0.00 -1.30
CA LEU A 55 -14.67 -0.41 -0.41
C LEU A 55 -15.16 -1.30 0.76
N THR A 56 -16.38 -1.04 1.25
CA THR A 56 -17.02 -1.84 2.30
C THR A 56 -17.30 -3.29 1.90
N GLU A 57 -17.33 -3.61 0.61
CA GLU A 57 -17.57 -4.97 0.10
C GLU A 57 -16.30 -5.62 -0.46
N ALA A 58 -15.41 -4.84 -1.06
CA ALA A 58 -14.17 -5.32 -1.69
C ALA A 58 -12.98 -4.40 -1.34
N PRO A 59 -12.49 -4.42 -0.10
CA PRO A 59 -11.44 -3.50 0.35
C PRO A 59 -10.05 -3.82 -0.22
N ALA A 60 -9.87 -5.00 -0.81
CA ALA A 60 -8.58 -5.51 -1.25
C ALA A 60 -8.50 -5.76 -2.75
N HIS A 61 -7.26 -5.72 -3.26
CA HIS A 61 -6.91 -5.96 -4.65
C HIS A 61 -5.80 -7.00 -4.69
N ILE A 62 -5.92 -8.00 -5.56
CA ILE A 62 -4.82 -8.89 -5.92
C ILE A 62 -4.12 -8.27 -7.12
N ILE A 63 -2.83 -8.05 -6.98
CA ILE A 63 -1.98 -7.36 -7.95
C ILE A 63 -0.91 -8.34 -8.41
N THR A 64 -0.70 -8.43 -9.72
CA THR A 64 0.41 -9.20 -10.31
C THR A 64 1.58 -8.28 -10.69
N GLY A 65 2.68 -8.86 -11.18
CA GLY A 65 3.82 -8.09 -11.66
C GLY A 65 3.49 -7.05 -12.75
N THR A 66 2.43 -7.27 -13.55
CA THR A 66 1.99 -6.30 -14.58
C THR A 66 1.25 -5.11 -14.01
N ASP A 67 0.68 -5.25 -12.81
CA ASP A 67 -0.21 -4.26 -12.19
C ASP A 67 0.56 -3.40 -11.15
N ARG A 68 1.90 -3.41 -11.24
CA ARG A 68 2.78 -2.77 -10.27
C ARG A 68 2.48 -1.29 -10.09
N ASP A 69 2.24 -0.56 -11.18
CA ASP A 69 1.92 0.87 -11.12
C ASP A 69 0.53 1.12 -10.51
N ASP A 70 -0.41 0.18 -10.67
CA ASP A 70 -1.72 0.24 -10.02
C ASP A 70 -1.58 0.04 -8.50
N ALA A 71 -0.76 -0.93 -8.06
CA ALA A 71 -0.44 -1.10 -6.63
C ALA A 71 0.21 0.15 -6.03
N ILE A 72 1.19 0.74 -6.73
CA ILE A 72 1.83 1.99 -6.30
C ILE A 72 0.78 3.11 -6.18
N SER A 73 -0.16 3.19 -7.12
CA SER A 73 -1.23 4.18 -7.12
C SER A 73 -2.18 4.02 -5.94
N ILE A 74 -2.55 2.77 -5.59
CA ILE A 74 -3.35 2.48 -4.39
C ILE A 74 -2.62 2.95 -3.14
N VAL A 75 -1.37 2.50 -2.97
CA VAL A 75 -0.56 2.81 -1.77
C VAL A 75 -0.27 4.30 -1.66
N ALA A 76 0.02 4.98 -2.77
CA ALA A 76 0.22 6.42 -2.79
C ALA A 76 -1.07 7.18 -2.45
N THR A 77 -2.23 6.70 -2.89
CA THR A 77 -3.54 7.27 -2.53
C THR A 77 -3.82 7.09 -1.04
N SER A 78 -3.53 5.91 -0.46
CA SER A 78 -3.64 5.69 0.99
C SER A 78 -2.74 6.63 1.79
N LEU A 79 -1.49 6.84 1.37
CA LEU A 79 -0.59 7.82 2.00
C LEU A 79 -1.07 9.27 1.83
N LEU A 80 -1.69 9.59 0.69
CA LEU A 80 -2.23 10.93 0.43
C LEU A 80 -3.40 11.23 1.35
N PHE A 81 -4.32 10.28 1.50
CA PHE A 81 -5.55 10.42 2.28
C PHE A 81 -5.45 9.98 3.74
N ILE A 82 -4.27 9.52 4.17
CA ILE A 82 -3.98 9.12 5.55
C ILE A 82 -4.92 7.96 5.95
N TRP A 83 -4.89 6.91 5.12
CA TRP A 83 -5.64 5.66 5.33
C TRP A 83 -4.70 4.55 5.79
N ASP A 84 -5.30 3.53 6.40
CA ASP A 84 -4.60 2.28 6.62
C ASP A 84 -4.45 1.51 5.32
N CYS A 85 -3.27 0.90 5.13
CA CYS A 85 -3.00 0.13 3.93
C CYS A 85 -1.98 -0.96 4.22
N TYR A 86 -2.32 -2.18 3.82
CA TYR A 86 -1.47 -3.35 3.93
C TYR A 86 -1.07 -3.82 2.54
N GLY A 87 0.20 -4.16 2.38
CA GLY A 87 0.66 -4.95 1.24
C GLY A 87 1.20 -6.28 1.75
N ILE A 88 0.73 -7.40 1.21
CA ILE A 88 1.08 -8.74 1.67
C ILE A 88 1.45 -9.58 0.44
N SER A 89 2.66 -10.11 0.45
CA SER A 89 3.12 -11.07 -0.58
C SER A 89 2.23 -12.33 -0.60
N ALA A 90 2.11 -13.00 -1.75
CA ALA A 90 1.26 -14.19 -1.92
C ALA A 90 1.49 -15.29 -0.87
N THR A 91 2.73 -15.45 -0.40
CA THR A 91 3.11 -16.45 0.61
C THR A 91 2.94 -15.96 2.05
N GLY A 92 2.60 -14.68 2.25
CA GLY A 92 2.60 -14.02 3.55
C GLY A 92 3.99 -13.93 4.18
N ARG A 93 5.07 -14.09 3.39
CA ARG A 93 6.45 -13.96 3.87
C ARG A 93 6.74 -12.50 4.22
N ASP A 94 6.50 -11.61 3.27
CA ASP A 94 6.78 -10.17 3.37
C ASP A 94 5.48 -9.38 3.41
N ALA A 95 5.43 -8.37 4.27
CA ALA A 95 4.31 -7.45 4.37
C ALA A 95 4.73 -6.04 4.79
N PHE A 96 3.97 -5.04 4.37
CA PHE A 96 4.02 -3.70 4.94
C PHE A 96 2.66 -3.27 5.47
N TYR A 97 2.67 -2.32 6.39
CA TYR A 97 1.50 -1.62 6.89
C TYR A 97 1.79 -0.12 6.93
N ILE A 98 0.80 0.68 6.51
CA ILE A 98 0.75 2.12 6.66
C ILE A 98 -0.43 2.42 7.59
N SER A 99 -0.23 3.31 8.55
CA SER A 99 -1.27 3.76 9.47
C SER A 99 -1.76 5.17 9.14
N HIS A 100 -3.03 5.42 9.40
CA HIS A 100 -3.62 6.75 9.47
C HIS A 100 -3.01 7.66 10.56
N ASP A 101 -2.19 7.11 11.47
CA ASP A 101 -1.39 7.88 12.43
C ASP A 101 0.04 8.19 11.91
N GLU A 102 0.23 8.12 10.59
CA GLU A 102 1.46 8.54 9.88
C GLU A 102 2.74 7.75 10.22
N PHE A 103 2.61 6.50 10.65
CA PHE A 103 3.73 5.56 10.74
C PHE A 103 3.57 4.40 9.75
N CYS A 104 4.68 3.69 9.49
CA CYS A 104 4.67 2.49 8.66
C CYS A 104 5.53 1.38 9.29
N TYR A 105 5.11 0.14 9.08
CA TYR A 105 5.88 -1.05 9.42
C TYR A 105 6.20 -1.86 8.17
N PHE A 106 7.33 -2.55 8.21
CA PHE A 106 7.64 -3.66 7.32
C PHE A 106 7.97 -4.87 8.18
N ALA A 107 7.44 -6.02 7.80
CA ALA A 107 7.71 -7.28 8.44
C ALA A 107 8.05 -8.33 7.39
N SER A 108 9.00 -9.21 7.73
CA SER A 108 9.31 -10.39 6.94
C SER A 108 9.46 -11.60 7.86
N ARG A 109 9.03 -12.77 7.37
CA ARG A 109 9.36 -14.07 7.97
C ARG A 109 10.80 -14.49 7.67
N ASP A 110 11.51 -13.74 6.84
CA ASP A 110 12.95 -13.87 6.60
C ASP A 110 13.69 -12.70 7.30
N ALA A 111 14.45 -13.03 8.35
CA ALA A 111 15.19 -12.05 9.13
C ALA A 111 16.18 -11.24 8.28
N SER A 112 16.82 -11.86 7.28
CA SER A 112 17.79 -11.18 6.41
C SER A 112 17.13 -10.09 5.55
N ILE A 113 15.88 -10.33 5.12
CA ILE A 113 15.10 -9.36 4.36
C ILE A 113 14.67 -8.21 5.27
N ALA A 114 14.20 -8.51 6.49
CA ALA A 114 13.82 -7.49 7.47
C ALA A 114 15.00 -6.57 7.83
N GLU A 115 16.17 -7.13 8.11
CA GLU A 115 17.41 -6.39 8.40
C GLU A 115 17.84 -5.51 7.21
N ARG A 116 17.80 -6.08 6.00
CA ARG A 116 18.11 -5.35 4.76
C ARG A 116 17.18 -4.15 4.59
N VAL A 117 15.87 -4.32 4.76
CA VAL A 117 14.90 -3.22 4.65
C VAL A 117 15.16 -2.17 5.73
N ALA A 118 15.37 -2.58 6.99
CA ALA A 118 15.65 -1.67 8.11
C ALA A 118 16.88 -0.79 7.83
N SER A 119 17.97 -1.35 7.30
CA SER A 119 19.17 -0.58 6.95
C SER A 119 18.93 0.53 5.91
N GLN A 120 17.97 0.35 5.00
CA GLN A 120 17.61 1.37 4.01
C GLN A 120 16.79 2.54 4.58
N PHE A 121 16.31 2.43 5.82
CA PHE A 121 15.60 3.52 6.52
C PHE A 121 16.42 4.09 7.68
N ALA A 122 17.48 3.41 8.12
CA ALA A 122 18.41 3.88 9.14
C ALA A 122 19.42 4.94 8.63
N ALA A 123 19.68 4.96 7.32
CA ALA A 123 20.52 5.99 6.71
C ALA A 123 19.72 7.29 6.52
N LYS A 124 19.86 8.22 7.46
CA LYS A 124 19.53 9.64 7.30
C LYS A 124 20.80 10.45 7.19
#